data_AF-A0A3D3RDH8-F1
#
_entry.id   AF-A0A3D3RDH8-F1
#
_cell.length_a   1.000
_cell.length_b   1.000
_cell.length_c   1.000
_cell.angle_alpha   90.00
_cell.angle_beta   90.00
_cell.angle_gamma   90.00
#
_symmetry.space_group_name_H-M   'P 1'
#
loop_
_entity.id
_entity.type
_entity.pdbx_description
1 polymer ?
#
loop_
_entity_poly.entity_id
_entity_poly.type
_entity_poly.pdbx_seq_one_letter_code
_entity_poly.pdbx_strand_id
1 'polypeptide(L)'
;QRDYYRVVAIFKGAYDEYDWMTPQPFSNQWKRARSRLMTVIPQQEQTAIDAHNAPLEKQIAEIEAKLKDKKLAKDQKKSLEKQLKECKSSLKTPPMIRALWDRGRPSPTYIYRRGDENQPTRLVQPGPPSAIADGISPYHVEPVQQTSFKTGRRLAFARWLTQPDHPLTSRVIVNRIWNKHFGTGIVESLDNFGALGTPPSHPELL
;
A
#
# COMPACT_ATOMS: atom_id res chain seq x y z
N GLN A 1 13.14 -8.29 19.95
CA GLN A 1 11.78 -8.77 19.57
C GLN A 1 10.75 -7.63 19.51
N ARG A 2 10.62 -6.74 20.51
CA ARG A 2 9.67 -5.61 20.47
C ARG A 2 9.79 -4.76 19.21
N ASP A 3 11.01 -4.33 18.88
CA ASP A 3 11.23 -3.40 17.77
C ASP A 3 10.85 -3.97 16.40
N TYR A 4 11.02 -5.28 16.20
CA TYR A 4 10.51 -5.97 15.02
C TYR A 4 9.00 -5.76 14.86
N TYR A 5 8.21 -6.05 15.90
CA TYR A 5 6.75 -5.87 15.84
C TYR A 5 6.33 -4.40 15.71
N ARG A 6 7.10 -3.45 16.28
CA ARG A 6 6.84 -2.02 16.09
C ARG A 6 7.04 -1.58 14.65
N VAL A 7 8.08 -2.09 13.97
CA VAL A 7 8.31 -1.82 12.54
C VAL A 7 7.25 -2.50 11.69
N VAL A 8 6.87 -3.75 11.98
CA VAL A 8 5.76 -4.43 11.29
C VAL A 8 4.46 -3.61 11.38
N ALA A 9 4.15 -3.07 12.57
CA ALA A 9 2.96 -2.24 12.78
C ALA A 9 2.91 -0.94 11.94
N ILE A 10 4.06 -0.45 11.46
CA ILE A 10 4.14 0.67 10.50
C ILE A 10 3.56 0.26 9.14
N PHE A 11 3.88 -0.95 8.68
CA PHE A 11 3.50 -1.44 7.35
C PHE A 11 2.13 -2.14 7.32
N LYS A 12 1.59 -2.50 8.49
CA LYS A 12 0.31 -3.20 8.62
C LYS A 12 -0.87 -2.50 7.96
N GLY A 13 -0.83 -1.17 7.83
CA GLY A 13 -1.83 -0.40 7.07
C GLY A 13 -1.98 -0.85 5.61
N ALA A 14 -0.89 -1.31 4.99
CA ALA A 14 -0.86 -1.78 3.61
C ALA A 14 -0.78 -3.31 3.47
N TYR A 15 -0.26 -3.98 4.48
CA TYR A 15 -0.07 -5.43 4.50
C TYR A 15 -0.57 -5.98 5.85
N ASP A 16 -1.88 -6.21 5.93
CA ASP A 16 -2.53 -6.78 7.12
C ASP A 16 -2.86 -8.25 6.88
N GLU A 17 -2.28 -9.12 7.70
CA GLU A 17 -2.50 -10.55 7.71
C GLU A 17 -3.95 -10.94 8.05
N TYR A 18 -4.67 -10.12 8.83
CA TYR A 18 -6.05 -10.40 9.25
C TYR A 18 -7.12 -9.86 8.29
N ASP A 19 -6.72 -9.09 7.29
CA ASP A 19 -7.60 -8.54 6.26
C ASP A 19 -6.86 -8.59 4.92
N TRP A 20 -6.59 -9.81 4.44
CA TRP A 20 -5.84 -10.03 3.21
C TRP A 20 -6.63 -9.65 1.95
N MET A 21 -6.00 -8.90 1.04
CA MET A 21 -6.53 -8.63 -0.30
C MET A 21 -5.80 -9.45 -1.33
N THR A 22 -6.54 -10.13 -2.20
CA THR A 22 -5.95 -10.97 -3.25
C THR A 22 -5.30 -10.12 -4.34
N PRO A 23 -4.08 -10.45 -4.80
CA PRO A 23 -3.41 -9.76 -5.90
C PRO A 23 -4.17 -9.83 -7.23
N GLN A 24 -4.95 -10.89 -7.47
CA GLN A 24 -5.84 -11.09 -8.61
C GLN A 24 -7.11 -11.82 -8.17
N PRO A 25 -8.31 -11.42 -8.64
CA PRO A 25 -9.52 -12.18 -8.43
C PRO A 25 -9.51 -13.42 -9.34
N PHE A 26 -9.14 -14.58 -8.81
CA PHE A 26 -9.27 -15.85 -9.54
C PHE A 26 -10.75 -16.22 -9.70
N SER A 27 -11.15 -16.62 -10.91
CA SER A 27 -12.55 -16.84 -11.32
C SER A 27 -13.29 -17.95 -10.57
N ASN A 28 -12.56 -18.79 -9.84
CA ASN A 28 -13.00 -20.10 -9.35
C ASN A 28 -13.09 -20.21 -7.82
N GLN A 29 -12.34 -19.44 -7.03
CA GLN A 29 -12.40 -19.51 -5.55
C GLN A 29 -12.51 -18.15 -4.85
N TRP A 30 -12.23 -17.04 -5.54
CA TRP A 30 -12.05 -15.73 -4.91
C TRP A 30 -12.94 -14.65 -5.53
N LYS A 31 -14.13 -15.02 -6.03
CA LYS A 31 -15.09 -14.09 -6.66
C LYS A 31 -15.52 -12.92 -5.77
N ARG A 32 -15.41 -13.05 -4.44
CA ARG A 32 -15.74 -12.00 -3.45
C ARG A 32 -14.51 -11.32 -2.85
N ALA A 33 -13.30 -11.71 -3.25
CA ALA A 33 -12.08 -11.17 -2.69
C ALA A 33 -11.85 -9.74 -3.17
N ARG A 34 -11.58 -8.83 -2.24
CA ARG A 34 -11.22 -7.44 -2.55
C ARG A 34 -9.86 -7.43 -3.25
N SER A 35 -9.78 -6.78 -4.41
CA SER A 35 -8.58 -6.77 -5.24
C SER A 35 -7.63 -5.63 -4.87
N ARG A 36 -6.33 -5.82 -5.14
CA ARG A 36 -5.29 -4.77 -5.02
C ARG A 36 -5.12 -3.95 -6.31
N LEU A 37 -6.24 -3.66 -6.99
CA LEU A 37 -6.28 -2.77 -8.14
C LEU A 37 -6.63 -1.32 -7.74
N MET A 38 -5.73 -0.39 -8.02
CA MET A 38 -5.96 1.05 -7.82
C MET A 38 -6.12 1.70 -9.18
N THR A 39 -7.15 2.53 -9.32
CA THR A 39 -7.27 3.46 -10.44
C THR A 39 -6.22 4.55 -10.29
N VAL A 40 -5.29 4.61 -11.23
CA VAL A 40 -4.23 5.62 -11.24
C VAL A 40 -4.35 6.39 -12.54
N ILE A 41 -5.19 7.41 -12.52
CA ILE A 41 -5.32 8.38 -13.60
C ILE A 41 -5.32 9.80 -13.06
N PRO A 42 -4.81 10.78 -13.83
CA PRO A 42 -4.96 12.19 -13.52
C PRO A 42 -6.43 12.56 -13.35
N GLN A 43 -6.71 13.53 -12.48
CA GLN A 43 -8.08 13.97 -12.21
C GLN A 43 -8.83 14.44 -13.47
N GLN A 44 -8.11 15.00 -14.45
CA GLN A 44 -8.67 15.41 -15.75
C GLN A 44 -9.14 14.22 -16.61
N GLU A 45 -8.40 13.11 -16.61
CA GLU A 45 -8.80 11.91 -17.32
C GLU A 45 -9.96 11.21 -16.61
N GLN A 46 -9.96 11.23 -15.27
CA GLN A 46 -11.06 10.71 -14.47
C GLN A 46 -12.36 11.43 -14.83
N THR A 47 -12.38 12.76 -14.82
CA THR A 47 -13.59 13.53 -15.15
C THR A 47 -14.04 13.31 -16.60
N ALA A 48 -13.12 13.16 -17.55
CA ALA A 48 -13.47 12.86 -18.94
C ALA A 48 -14.09 11.46 -19.10
N ILE A 49 -13.58 10.46 -18.41
CA ILE A 49 -14.15 9.11 -18.37
C ILE A 49 -15.53 9.14 -17.70
N ASP A 50 -15.65 9.81 -16.56
CA ASP A 50 -16.91 9.93 -15.82
C ASP A 50 -17.98 10.66 -16.67
N ALA A 51 -17.60 11.73 -17.38
CA ALA A 51 -18.50 12.45 -18.28
C ALA A 51 -18.96 11.60 -19.47
N HIS A 52 -18.08 10.76 -20.03
CA HIS A 52 -18.42 9.81 -21.10
C HIS A 52 -19.34 8.69 -20.59
N ASN A 53 -19.07 8.17 -19.38
CA ASN A 53 -19.81 7.05 -18.81
C ASN A 53 -21.17 7.46 -18.23
N ALA A 54 -21.31 8.66 -17.66
CA ALA A 54 -22.53 9.14 -17.01
C ALA A 54 -23.83 8.95 -17.83
N PRO A 55 -23.91 9.31 -19.13
CA PRO A 55 -25.11 9.05 -19.93
C PRO A 55 -25.36 7.55 -20.17
N LEU A 56 -24.30 6.77 -20.37
CA LEU A 56 -24.39 5.31 -20.56
C LEU A 56 -24.87 4.61 -19.28
N GLU A 57 -24.40 5.04 -18.11
CA GLU A 57 -24.83 4.52 -16.82
C GLU A 57 -26.31 4.77 -16.56
N LYS A 58 -26.83 5.96 -16.92
CA LYS A 58 -28.26 6.26 -16.87
C LYS A 58 -29.06 5.31 -17.78
N GLN A 59 -28.63 5.12 -19.02
CA GLN A 59 -29.28 4.20 -19.96
C GLN A 59 -29.25 2.75 -19.47
N ILE A 60 -28.11 2.30 -18.93
CA ILE A 60 -27.98 0.97 -18.34
C ILE A 60 -28.95 0.80 -17.18
N ALA A 61 -29.03 1.76 -16.26
CA ALA A 61 -29.95 1.70 -15.12
C ALA A 61 -31.42 1.66 -15.57
N GLU A 62 -31.80 2.44 -16.58
CA GLU A 62 -33.15 2.41 -17.16
C GLU A 62 -33.47 1.06 -17.83
N ILE A 63 -32.52 0.50 -18.58
CA ILE A 63 -32.68 -0.82 -19.22
C ILE A 63 -32.76 -1.92 -18.16
N GLU A 64 -31.93 -1.89 -17.13
CA GLU A 64 -31.97 -2.84 -16.00
C GLU A 64 -33.27 -2.74 -15.21
N ALA A 65 -33.84 -1.54 -15.06
CA ALA A 65 -35.16 -1.35 -14.45
C ALA A 65 -36.27 -1.97 -15.32
N LYS A 66 -36.26 -1.75 -16.64
CA LYS A 66 -37.22 -2.35 -17.59
C LYS A 66 -37.12 -3.88 -17.64
N LEU A 67 -35.92 -4.43 -17.52
CA LEU A 67 -35.67 -5.88 -17.49
C LEU A 67 -36.18 -6.57 -16.21
N LYS A 68 -36.43 -5.83 -15.12
CA LYS A 68 -37.01 -6.37 -13.88
C LYS A 68 -38.53 -6.60 -13.96
N ASP A 69 -39.21 -6.03 -14.95
CA ASP A 69 -40.64 -6.25 -15.15
C ASP A 69 -40.91 -7.69 -15.62
N LYS A 70 -41.74 -8.43 -14.86
CA LYS A 70 -42.10 -9.81 -15.15
C LYS A 70 -43.07 -9.96 -16.32
N LYS A 71 -43.73 -8.89 -16.79
CA LYS A 71 -44.71 -8.92 -17.89
C LYS A 71 -44.08 -8.71 -19.28
N LEU A 72 -42.76 -8.61 -19.36
CA LEU A 72 -42.06 -8.27 -20.60
C LEU A 72 -42.09 -9.42 -21.62
N ALA A 73 -42.43 -9.12 -22.88
CA ALA A 73 -42.41 -10.10 -23.96
C ALA A 73 -40.98 -10.61 -24.24
N LYS A 74 -40.85 -11.89 -24.64
CA LYS A 74 -39.56 -12.56 -24.88
C LYS A 74 -38.66 -11.80 -25.88
N ASP A 75 -39.25 -11.26 -26.94
CA ASP A 75 -38.50 -10.53 -27.97
C ASP A 75 -38.04 -9.15 -27.50
N GLN A 76 -38.87 -8.45 -26.71
CA GLN A 76 -38.49 -7.18 -26.07
C GLN A 76 -37.35 -7.39 -25.08
N LYS A 77 -37.40 -8.47 -24.30
CA LYS A 77 -36.32 -8.84 -23.37
C LYS A 77 -35.00 -9.07 -24.11
N LYS A 78 -35.02 -9.82 -25.22
CA LYS A 78 -33.83 -10.09 -26.04
C LYS A 78 -33.25 -8.81 -26.64
N SER A 79 -34.10 -7.88 -27.07
CA SER A 79 -33.68 -6.57 -27.58
C SER A 79 -33.02 -5.72 -26.49
N LEU A 80 -33.62 -5.65 -25.29
CA LEU A 80 -33.06 -4.91 -24.16
C LEU A 80 -31.73 -5.52 -23.67
N GLU A 81 -31.60 -6.85 -23.64
CA GLU A 81 -30.34 -7.52 -23.31
C GLU A 81 -29.23 -7.20 -24.32
N LYS A 82 -29.57 -7.11 -25.62
CA LYS A 82 -28.62 -6.68 -26.66
C LYS A 82 -28.16 -5.23 -26.45
N GLN A 83 -29.11 -4.32 -26.21
CA GLN A 83 -28.82 -2.90 -25.93
C GLN A 83 -27.98 -2.75 -24.65
N LEU A 84 -28.29 -3.51 -23.61
CA LEU A 84 -27.52 -3.54 -22.37
C LEU A 84 -26.06 -3.97 -22.63
N LYS A 85 -25.86 -5.01 -23.45
CA LYS A 85 -24.52 -5.51 -23.79
C LYS A 85 -23.72 -4.47 -24.58
N GLU A 86 -24.35 -3.82 -25.56
CA GLU A 86 -23.74 -2.73 -26.35
C GLU A 86 -23.35 -1.55 -25.46
N CYS A 87 -24.26 -1.07 -24.60
CA CYS A 87 -23.98 0.02 -23.67
C CYS A 87 -22.83 -0.32 -22.71
N LYS A 88 -22.83 -1.54 -22.14
CA LYS A 88 -21.76 -2.00 -21.24
C LYS A 88 -20.41 -2.13 -21.95
N SER A 89 -20.39 -2.49 -23.24
CA SER A 89 -19.14 -2.55 -24.01
C SER A 89 -18.56 -1.17 -24.37
N SER A 90 -19.41 -0.15 -24.42
CA SER A 90 -19.01 1.24 -24.73
C SER A 90 -18.52 2.03 -23.50
N LEU A 91 -18.63 1.46 -22.30
CA LEU A 91 -18.10 2.06 -21.08
C LEU A 91 -16.57 2.09 -21.13
N LYS A 92 -16.01 3.25 -20.82
CA LYS A 92 -14.56 3.39 -20.63
C LYS A 92 -14.21 2.96 -19.22
N THR A 93 -13.38 1.92 -19.09
CA THR A 93 -12.84 1.51 -17.80
C THR A 93 -11.48 2.17 -17.60
N PRO A 94 -11.24 2.84 -16.46
CA PRO A 94 -9.96 3.47 -16.23
C PRO A 94 -8.86 2.40 -16.07
N PRO A 95 -7.63 2.65 -16.54
CA PRO A 95 -6.53 1.73 -16.33
C PRO A 95 -6.29 1.55 -14.83
N MET A 96 -6.22 0.29 -14.42
CA MET A 96 -5.94 -0.08 -13.04
C MET A 96 -4.53 -0.65 -12.95
N ILE A 97 -3.80 -0.24 -11.91
CA ILE A 97 -2.51 -0.83 -11.59
C ILE A 97 -2.62 -1.70 -10.35
N ARG A 98 -1.76 -2.72 -10.27
CA ARG A 98 -1.60 -3.48 -9.03
C ARG A 98 -0.67 -2.74 -8.10
N ALA A 99 -1.16 -2.33 -6.94
CA ALA A 99 -0.37 -1.53 -6.00
C ALA A 99 -0.55 -1.97 -4.54
N LEU A 100 0.47 -1.69 -3.73
CA LEU A 100 0.46 -1.84 -2.28
C LEU A 100 0.12 -0.48 -1.64
N TRP A 101 -1.15 -0.28 -1.29
CA TRP A 101 -1.60 0.95 -0.64
C TRP A 101 -2.12 0.71 0.76
N ASP A 102 -2.13 1.80 1.54
CA ASP A 102 -2.62 1.82 2.91
C ASP A 102 -4.15 1.83 2.92
N ARG A 103 -4.78 1.19 3.90
CA ARG A 103 -6.24 1.13 4.07
C ARG A 103 -6.77 1.89 5.28
N GLY A 104 -5.89 2.52 6.06
CA GLY A 104 -6.27 3.41 7.16
C GLY A 104 -6.64 2.70 8.47
N ARG A 105 -7.17 1.48 8.45
CA ARG A 105 -7.61 0.73 9.64
C ARG A 105 -6.91 -0.62 9.80
N PRO A 106 -5.58 -0.65 10.06
CA PRO A 106 -4.87 -1.88 10.31
C PRO A 106 -5.27 -2.52 11.63
N SER A 107 -5.27 -3.85 11.66
CA SER A 107 -5.45 -4.64 12.88
C SER A 107 -4.34 -4.35 13.90
N PRO A 108 -4.61 -4.48 15.21
CA PRO A 108 -3.60 -4.30 16.25
C PRO A 108 -2.42 -5.28 16.07
N THR A 109 -1.26 -4.90 16.63
CA THR A 109 -0.04 -5.72 16.59
C THR A 109 0.37 -6.08 18.01
N TYR A 110 0.63 -7.35 18.26
CA TYR A 110 1.04 -7.88 19.57
C TYR A 110 2.42 -8.52 19.49
N ILE A 111 3.11 -8.58 20.62
CA ILE A 111 4.27 -9.47 20.78
C ILE A 111 3.74 -10.87 21.07
N TYR A 112 4.21 -11.85 20.32
CA TYR A 112 3.82 -13.25 20.52
C TYR A 112 4.87 -13.99 21.36
N ARG A 113 4.40 -14.76 22.35
CA ARG A 113 5.28 -15.52 23.22
C ARG A 113 5.99 -16.59 22.38
N ARG A 114 7.32 -16.50 22.27
CA ARG A 114 8.15 -17.39 21.43
C ARG A 114 7.70 -17.44 19.95
N GLY A 115 6.98 -16.42 19.48
CA GLY A 115 6.45 -16.38 18.11
C GLY A 115 5.19 -17.20 17.88
N ASP A 116 4.57 -17.79 18.91
CA ASP A 116 3.30 -18.50 18.79
C ASP A 116 2.14 -17.52 18.62
N GLU A 117 1.50 -17.53 17.44
CA GLU A 117 0.38 -16.67 17.09
C GLU A 117 -0.81 -16.81 18.05
N ASN A 118 -1.01 -18.00 18.63
CA ASN A 118 -2.10 -18.24 19.58
C ASN A 118 -1.84 -17.66 20.97
N GLN A 119 -0.66 -17.09 21.20
CA GLN A 119 -0.25 -16.51 22.48
C GLN A 119 0.14 -15.03 22.34
N PRO A 120 -0.81 -14.14 21.97
CA PRO A 120 -0.56 -12.70 21.98
C PRO A 120 -0.35 -12.24 23.42
N THR A 121 0.65 -11.37 23.61
CA THR A 121 0.96 -10.79 24.92
C THR A 121 0.71 -9.29 24.91
N ARG A 122 1.74 -8.48 24.70
CA ARG A 122 1.69 -7.03 24.81
C ARG A 122 1.33 -6.38 23.48
N LEU A 123 0.35 -5.48 23.50
CA LEU A 123 0.06 -4.57 22.39
C LEU A 123 1.25 -3.65 22.16
N VAL A 124 1.67 -3.47 20.90
CA VAL A 124 2.75 -2.56 20.53
C VAL A 124 2.25 -1.45 19.62
N GLN A 125 2.77 -0.24 19.86
CA GLN A 125 2.54 0.89 18.99
C GLN A 125 3.55 0.92 17.84
N PRO A 126 3.16 1.38 16.64
CA PRO A 126 4.08 1.51 15.52
C PRO A 126 5.23 2.43 15.88
N GLY A 127 6.43 2.10 15.40
CA GLY A 127 7.58 2.96 15.60
C GLY A 127 8.90 2.34 15.14
N PRO A 128 9.94 3.16 14.99
CA PRO A 128 11.25 2.72 14.55
C PRO A 128 11.95 1.84 15.59
N PRO A 129 13.03 1.13 15.18
CA PRO A 129 13.90 0.44 16.12
C PRO A 129 14.50 1.42 17.13
N SER A 130 14.44 1.06 18.41
CA SER A 130 14.89 1.91 19.50
C SER A 130 16.41 2.09 19.51
N ALA A 131 17.17 1.12 19.03
CA ALA A 131 18.64 1.16 18.98
C ALA A 131 19.23 2.29 18.12
N ILE A 132 18.43 2.89 17.24
CA ILE A 132 18.85 3.96 16.33
C ILE A 132 17.94 5.20 16.44
N ALA A 133 17.07 5.24 17.45
CA ALA A 133 16.13 6.33 17.67
C ALA A 133 16.66 7.44 18.57
N ASP A 134 17.80 7.22 19.23
CA ASP A 134 18.40 8.18 20.14
C ASP A 134 19.11 9.30 19.37
N GLY A 135 18.94 10.54 19.81
CA GLY A 135 19.60 11.71 19.22
C GLY A 135 18.98 12.25 17.93
N ILE A 136 17.84 11.71 17.49
CA ILE A 136 17.12 12.16 16.29
C ILE A 136 15.69 12.58 16.59
N SER A 137 15.14 13.41 15.72
CA SER A 137 13.76 13.90 15.88
C SER A 137 12.77 12.72 15.96
N PRO A 138 11.91 12.66 16.98
CA PRO A 138 11.06 11.50 17.21
C PRO A 138 10.18 11.13 16.02
N TYR A 139 9.95 9.83 15.84
CA TYR A 139 8.94 9.34 14.91
C TYR A 139 7.56 9.88 15.32
N HIS A 140 6.98 10.70 14.44
CA HIS A 140 5.67 11.30 14.63
C HIS A 140 4.78 11.02 13.40
N VAL A 141 3.56 10.56 13.65
CA VAL A 141 2.57 10.33 12.59
C VAL A 141 1.61 11.50 12.59
N GLU A 142 1.68 12.31 11.53
CA GLU A 142 0.72 13.40 11.33
C GLU A 142 -0.71 12.85 11.26
N PRO A 143 -1.68 13.48 11.97
CA PRO A 143 -3.07 13.10 11.86
C PRO A 143 -3.53 13.18 10.41
N VAL A 144 -4.04 12.06 9.89
CA VAL A 144 -4.63 12.03 8.56
C VAL A 144 -6.12 12.30 8.67
N GLN A 145 -6.69 13.02 7.70
CA GLN A 145 -8.13 13.24 7.63
C GLN A 145 -8.89 11.91 7.73
N GLN A 146 -9.92 11.86 8.57
CA GLN A 146 -10.69 10.65 8.89
C GLN A 146 -11.39 10.01 7.67
N THR A 147 -11.58 10.80 6.60
CA THR A 147 -12.13 10.36 5.31
C THR A 147 -11.10 9.66 4.42
N SER A 148 -9.81 9.72 4.77
CA SER A 148 -8.75 9.09 3.99
C SER A 148 -8.54 7.63 4.44
N PHE A 149 -8.39 6.73 3.47
CA PHE A 149 -7.98 5.35 3.72
C PHE A 149 -6.46 5.26 4.05
N LYS A 150 -5.90 6.17 4.84
CA LYS A 150 -4.44 6.24 5.05
C LYS A 150 -4.12 6.37 6.54
N THR A 151 -3.12 5.63 7.00
CA THR A 151 -2.62 5.72 8.39
C THR A 151 -1.53 6.78 8.55
N GLY A 152 -0.88 7.20 7.46
CA GLY A 152 0.27 8.12 7.52
C GLY A 152 1.57 7.47 8.03
N ARG A 153 1.52 6.26 8.60
CA ARG A 153 2.65 5.61 9.29
C ARG A 153 3.87 5.40 8.41
N ARG A 154 3.67 4.95 7.17
CA ARG A 154 4.77 4.70 6.20
C ARG A 154 5.46 6.00 5.78
N LEU A 155 4.68 7.07 5.57
CA LEU A 155 5.24 8.37 5.20
C LEU A 155 6.03 8.97 6.38
N ALA A 156 5.49 8.88 7.59
CA ALA A 156 6.19 9.27 8.80
C ALA A 156 7.52 8.51 8.97
N PHE A 157 7.52 7.20 8.69
CA PHE A 157 8.73 6.38 8.78
C PHE A 157 9.76 6.74 7.71
N ALA A 158 9.31 7.01 6.48
CA ALA A 158 10.19 7.49 5.41
C ALA A 158 10.83 8.84 5.78
N ARG A 159 10.03 9.80 6.27
CA ARG A 159 10.53 11.09 6.74
C ARG A 159 11.53 10.94 7.87
N TRP A 160 11.26 10.04 8.81
CA TRP A 160 12.16 9.72 9.92
C TRP A 160 13.48 9.10 9.44
N LEU A 161 13.46 8.16 8.50
CA LEU A 161 14.67 7.55 7.93
C LEU A 161 15.55 8.56 7.18
N THR A 162 14.93 9.55 6.54
CA THR A 162 15.62 10.53 5.69
C THR A 162 15.88 11.86 6.40
N GLN A 163 15.84 11.90 7.73
CA GLN A 163 16.17 13.13 8.45
C GLN A 163 17.67 13.45 8.27
N PRO A 164 18.05 14.74 8.19
CA PRO A 164 19.46 15.14 8.02
C PRO A 164 20.37 14.67 9.17
N ASP A 165 19.83 14.58 10.38
CA ASP A 165 20.49 14.11 11.60
C ASP A 165 20.47 12.58 11.74
N HIS A 166 19.89 11.84 10.79
CA HIS A 166 19.81 10.38 10.89
C HIS A 166 21.19 9.70 10.76
N PRO A 167 21.65 8.94 11.76
CA PRO A 167 23.05 8.53 11.87
C PRO A 167 23.51 7.47 10.87
N LEU A 168 22.60 6.71 10.24
CA LEU A 168 22.96 5.58 9.39
C LEU A 168 22.48 5.69 7.93
N THR A 169 21.25 6.13 7.66
CA THR A 169 20.64 6.05 6.32
C THR A 169 21.53 6.62 5.22
N SER A 170 21.98 7.87 5.37
CA SER A 170 22.84 8.54 4.39
C SER A 170 24.20 7.86 4.26
N ARG A 171 24.81 7.48 5.39
CA ARG A 171 26.14 6.83 5.42
C ARG A 171 26.13 5.49 4.70
N VAL A 172 25.10 4.69 4.96
CA VAL A 172 24.92 3.37 4.34
C VAL A 172 24.70 3.50 2.83
N ILE A 173 23.84 4.41 2.38
CA ILE A 173 23.56 4.55 0.94
C ILE A 173 24.75 5.13 0.17
N VAL A 174 25.45 6.13 0.73
CA VAL A 174 26.68 6.69 0.14
C VAL A 174 27.75 5.61 0.00
N ASN A 175 27.96 4.80 1.05
CA ASN A 175 28.92 3.70 0.99
C ASN A 175 28.57 2.67 -0.09
N ARG A 176 27.27 2.35 -0.24
CA ARG A 176 26.79 1.43 -1.29
C ARG A 176 26.97 1.99 -2.69
N ILE A 177 26.70 3.28 -2.90
CA ILE A 177 26.94 3.97 -4.17
C ILE A 177 28.44 3.94 -4.49
N TRP A 178 29.29 4.30 -3.52
CA TRP A 178 30.74 4.27 -3.67
C TRP A 178 31.24 2.87 -4.07
N ASN A 179 30.80 1.84 -3.35
CA ASN A 179 31.12 0.45 -3.69
C ASN A 179 30.70 0.08 -5.12
N LYS A 180 29.53 0.53 -5.59
CA LYS A 180 29.07 0.27 -6.96
C LYS A 180 29.93 0.93 -8.03
N HIS A 181 30.57 2.06 -7.74
CA HIS A 181 31.45 2.75 -8.67
C HIS A 181 32.90 2.26 -8.63
N PHE A 182 33.42 1.94 -7.44
CA PHE A 182 34.85 1.67 -7.24
C PHE A 182 35.17 0.21 -6.88
N GLY A 183 34.15 -0.66 -6.76
CA GLY A 183 34.32 -2.08 -6.42
C GLY A 183 34.44 -2.36 -4.91
N THR A 184 34.89 -1.38 -4.12
CA THR A 184 35.05 -1.47 -2.67
C THR A 184 34.41 -0.26 -1.99
N GLY A 185 33.69 -0.47 -0.89
CA GLY A 185 33.11 0.64 -0.11
C GLY A 185 34.15 1.37 0.73
N ILE A 186 33.83 2.59 1.18
CA ILE A 186 34.61 3.29 2.21
C ILE A 186 34.68 2.44 3.49
N VAL A 187 33.54 1.84 3.85
CA VAL A 187 33.41 0.71 4.78
C VAL A 187 33.26 -0.57 3.95
N GLU A 188 34.19 -1.50 4.07
CA GLU A 188 34.18 -2.76 3.31
C GLU A 188 32.99 -3.65 3.69
N SER A 189 32.63 -3.67 4.97
CA SER A 189 31.47 -4.41 5.49
C SER A 189 30.15 -3.69 5.18
N LEU A 190 29.65 -3.83 3.95
CA LEU A 190 28.48 -3.13 3.42
C LEU A 190 27.18 -3.25 4.23
N ASP A 191 27.04 -4.29 5.05
CA ASP A 191 25.86 -4.56 5.88
C ASP A 191 26.12 -4.43 7.39
N ASN A 192 27.34 -4.07 7.81
CA ASN A 192 27.69 -3.90 9.21
C ASN A 192 28.50 -2.61 9.44
N PHE A 193 27.82 -1.60 9.97
CA PHE A 193 28.39 -0.30 10.35
C PHE A 193 28.54 -0.16 11.88
N GLY A 194 28.35 -1.25 12.63
CA GLY A 194 28.51 -1.27 14.08
C GLY A 194 29.96 -1.49 14.49
N ALA A 195 30.19 -1.65 15.80
CA ALA A 195 31.52 -1.88 16.37
C ALA A 195 32.20 -3.18 15.89
N LEU A 196 31.43 -4.12 15.33
CA LEU A 196 31.93 -5.36 14.73
C LEU A 196 32.19 -5.25 13.22
N GLY A 197 31.88 -4.10 12.61
CA GLY A 197 32.16 -3.82 11.20
C GLY A 197 33.59 -3.34 10.97
N THR A 198 34.01 -3.32 9.72
CA THR A 198 35.30 -2.74 9.32
C THR A 198 35.23 -1.21 9.48
N PRO A 199 36.26 -0.55 10.07
CA PRO A 199 36.27 0.90 10.15
C PRO A 199 36.31 1.54 8.75
N PRO A 200 35.78 2.77 8.58
CA PRO A 200 35.86 3.47 7.32
C PRO A 200 37.31 3.82 6.98
N SER A 201 37.72 3.55 5.74
CA SER A 201 39.05 3.94 5.24
C SER A 201 39.26 5.46 5.25
N HIS A 202 38.20 6.23 4.99
CA HIS A 202 38.20 7.69 4.99
C HIS A 202 37.00 8.19 5.82
N PRO A 203 37.14 8.33 7.15
CA PRO A 203 36.04 8.68 8.05
C PRO A 203 35.38 10.01 7.72
N GLU A 204 36.13 10.99 7.22
CA GLU A 204 35.60 12.32 6.88
C GLU A 204 34.63 12.31 5.69
N LEU A 205 34.59 11.23 4.91
CA LEU A 205 33.65 11.05 3.82
C LEU A 205 32.32 10.41 4.25
N LEU A 206 32.14 10.08 5.54
CA LEU A 206 30.98 9.35 6.10
C LEU A 206 30.44 9.86 7.43
#